data_AF-A0A401VYX0-F1
#
_entry.id   AF-A0A401VYX0-F1
#
_cell.length_a   1.000
_cell.length_b   1.000
_cell.length_c   1.000
_cell.angle_alpha   90.00
_cell.angle_beta   90.00
_cell.angle_gamma   90.00
#
_symmetry.space_group_name_H-M   'P 1'
#
loop_
_entity.id
_entity.type
_entity.pdbx_description
1 polymer ?
#
loop_
_entity_poly.entity_id
_entity_poly.type
_entity_poly.pdbx_seq_one_letter_code
_entity_poly.pdbx_strand_id
1 'polypeptide(L)'
;MTSVLWVYPNTGFGAVDTVNRWELTQFDDALETRTIDQVVSGGDITGDGHPDLLARVGDSVWLLVGSPLGYIDEAYPLADSGWARRTLVAPGDMTGDGRADLLVRDDADGKLYLYRGEADEDTGGTLPVSLVTGTPGVYGNRSWQNNSRPMIIAPGDADADGVTDLWATTADGDSGDLLFYPTRPGSFTDGDPVKVGWGYTSIGAIA
;
A
#
# COMPACT_ATOMS: atom_id res chain seq x y z
N MET A 1 15.75 2.71 23.60
CA MET A 1 14.65 1.74 23.54
C MET A 1 14.72 1.08 22.19
N THR A 2 14.67 -0.25 22.14
CA THR A 2 14.67 -1.02 20.90
C THR A 2 13.28 -0.98 20.30
N SER A 3 13.09 -0.30 19.17
CA SER A 3 11.87 -0.42 18.36
C SER A 3 11.80 -1.83 17.77
N VAL A 4 10.63 -2.44 17.79
CA VAL A 4 10.33 -3.78 17.24
C VAL A 4 8.94 -3.73 16.60
N LEU A 5 8.68 -4.57 15.61
CA LEU A 5 7.38 -4.65 14.93
C LEU A 5 6.43 -5.57 15.71
N TRP A 6 5.23 -5.11 16.02
CA TRP A 6 4.22 -5.87 16.77
C TRP A 6 2.99 -6.14 15.91
N VAL A 7 2.47 -7.36 15.98
CA VAL A 7 1.15 -7.70 15.46
C VAL A 7 0.13 -7.66 16.58
N TYR A 8 -0.97 -6.95 16.35
CA TYR A 8 -2.10 -6.85 17.26
C TYR A 8 -3.30 -7.59 16.67
N PRO A 9 -3.64 -8.80 17.16
CA PRO A 9 -4.77 -9.53 16.62
C PRO A 9 -6.09 -8.78 16.86
N ASN A 10 -6.96 -8.78 15.85
CA ASN A 10 -8.33 -8.31 16.01
C ASN A 10 -9.14 -9.32 16.82
N THR A 11 -9.95 -8.82 17.76
CA THR A 11 -10.84 -9.65 18.58
C THR A 11 -12.11 -10.08 17.85
N GLY A 12 -12.41 -9.48 16.69
CA GLY A 12 -13.68 -9.66 15.98
C GLY A 12 -14.83 -8.80 16.54
N PHE A 13 -14.59 -8.03 17.61
CA PHE A 13 -15.60 -7.19 18.27
C PHE A 13 -15.27 -5.69 18.18
N GLY A 14 -14.49 -5.28 17.17
CA GLY A 14 -14.07 -3.89 16.99
C GLY A 14 -13.00 -3.43 17.99
N ALA A 15 -12.24 -4.37 18.55
CA ALA A 15 -11.12 -4.08 19.43
C ALA A 15 -9.90 -4.91 19.03
N VAL A 16 -8.71 -4.35 19.26
CA VAL A 16 -7.44 -5.08 19.16
C VAL A 16 -7.09 -5.74 20.49
N ASP A 17 -6.58 -6.95 20.44
CA ASP A 17 -6.07 -7.66 21.61
C ASP A 17 -4.63 -7.21 21.90
N THR A 18 -4.50 -6.34 22.90
CA THR A 18 -3.20 -5.81 23.32
C THR A 18 -2.42 -6.75 24.24
N VAL A 19 -3.08 -7.78 24.77
CA VAL A 19 -2.53 -8.78 25.68
C VAL A 19 -1.84 -9.88 24.89
N ASN A 20 -2.51 -10.38 23.84
CA ASN A 20 -2.00 -11.44 22.97
C ASN A 20 -1.29 -10.90 21.72
N ARG A 21 -0.77 -9.67 21.76
CA ARG A 21 0.13 -9.17 20.72
C ARG A 21 1.40 -10.00 20.70
N TRP A 22 1.98 -10.21 19.53
CA TRP A 22 3.30 -10.85 19.38
C TRP A 22 4.24 -9.98 18.57
N GLU A 23 5.54 -10.10 18.84
CA GLU A 23 6.57 -9.46 18.04
C GLU A 23 6.65 -10.19 16.70
N LEU A 24 6.54 -9.45 15.60
CA LEU A 24 6.76 -10.03 14.27
C LEU A 24 8.24 -10.33 14.13
N THR A 25 8.59 -11.60 14.29
CA THR A 25 9.96 -12.07 14.13
C THR A 25 10.30 -12.24 12.65
N GLN A 26 11.56 -12.04 12.31
CA GLN A 26 12.11 -12.31 10.98
C GLN A 26 13.10 -13.48 11.11
N PHE A 27 13.03 -14.47 10.21
CA PHE A 27 14.00 -15.57 10.21
C PHE A 27 15.31 -15.22 9.51
N ASP A 28 15.31 -14.13 8.74
CA ASP A 28 16.44 -13.56 8.04
C ASP A 28 16.89 -12.24 8.72
N ASP A 29 18.19 -11.99 8.83
CA ASP A 29 18.76 -10.73 9.34
C ASP A 29 19.13 -9.73 8.22
N ALA A 30 18.73 -10.02 6.98
CA ALA A 30 18.96 -9.17 5.82
C ALA A 30 18.40 -7.74 5.94
N LEU A 31 17.38 -7.51 6.77
CA LEU A 31 16.80 -6.19 6.99
C LEU A 31 16.70 -5.83 8.48
N GLU A 32 17.36 -4.75 8.90
CA GLU A 32 17.12 -4.23 10.25
C GLU A 32 15.75 -3.53 10.32
N THR A 33 14.78 -4.20 10.95
CA THR A 33 13.38 -3.73 11.06
C THR A 33 13.21 -2.34 11.67
N ARG A 34 14.22 -1.82 12.39
CA ARG A 34 14.23 -0.45 12.95
C ARG A 34 14.40 0.65 11.91
N THR A 35 14.85 0.29 10.72
CA THR A 35 15.09 1.22 9.61
C THR A 35 13.87 1.36 8.70
N ILE A 36 12.82 0.56 8.93
CA ILE A 36 11.60 0.60 8.14
C ILE A 36 10.82 1.90 8.44
N ASP A 37 10.61 2.70 7.41
CA ASP A 37 9.84 3.95 7.47
C ASP A 37 8.34 3.71 7.27
N GLN A 38 7.99 2.71 6.45
CA GLN A 38 6.61 2.40 6.08
C GLN A 38 6.47 0.91 5.77
N VAL A 39 5.33 0.32 6.15
CA VAL A 39 4.89 -1.02 5.76
C VAL A 39 3.50 -0.92 5.14
N VAL A 40 3.27 -1.62 4.03
CA VAL A 40 1.94 -1.85 3.46
C VAL A 40 1.76 -3.35 3.17
N SER A 41 0.53 -3.85 3.27
CA SER A 41 0.22 -5.23 2.88
C SER A 41 -0.05 -5.29 1.38
N GLY A 42 0.77 -6.04 0.66
CA GLY A 42 0.65 -6.18 -0.80
C GLY A 42 -0.37 -7.22 -1.26
N GLY A 43 -0.99 -7.94 -0.32
CA GLY A 43 -1.66 -9.21 -0.64
C GLY A 43 -0.64 -10.33 -0.83
N ASP A 44 -1.03 -11.42 -1.49
CA ASP A 44 -0.14 -12.52 -1.85
C ASP A 44 0.65 -12.16 -3.12
N ILE A 45 1.82 -11.56 -2.94
CA ILE A 45 2.69 -11.12 -4.05
C ILE A 45 3.41 -12.34 -4.61
N THR A 46 3.95 -13.21 -3.75
CA THR A 46 4.76 -14.36 -4.15
C THR A 46 3.94 -15.49 -4.77
N GLY A 47 2.62 -15.53 -4.57
CA GLY A 47 1.73 -16.58 -5.06
C GLY A 47 1.72 -17.84 -4.19
N ASP A 48 2.21 -17.74 -2.94
CA ASP A 48 2.35 -18.87 -2.02
C ASP A 48 1.09 -19.13 -1.17
N GLY A 49 0.05 -18.30 -1.34
CA GLY A 49 -1.20 -18.34 -0.58
C GLY A 49 -1.14 -17.56 0.73
N HIS A 50 -0.10 -16.78 0.98
CA HIS A 50 0.11 -16.02 2.20
C HIS A 50 0.29 -14.51 1.92
N PRO A 51 -0.24 -13.63 2.78
CA PRO A 51 -0.03 -12.19 2.58
C PRO A 51 1.42 -11.78 2.79
N ASP A 52 1.97 -11.10 1.78
CA ASP A 52 3.27 -10.45 1.79
C ASP A 52 3.16 -8.97 2.15
N LEU A 53 4.30 -8.37 2.49
CA LEU A 53 4.42 -6.96 2.81
C LEU A 53 5.44 -6.26 1.91
N LEU A 54 5.19 -4.99 1.61
CA LEU A 54 6.19 -4.09 1.04
C LEU A 54 6.62 -3.11 2.12
N ALA A 55 7.93 -2.93 2.24
CA ALA A 55 8.54 -2.02 3.19
C ALA A 55 9.36 -0.94 2.48
N ARG A 56 9.13 0.33 2.84
CA ARG A 56 10.02 1.43 2.46
C ARG A 56 11.06 1.62 3.56
N VAL A 57 12.33 1.66 3.17
CA VAL A 57 13.48 1.75 4.08
C VAL A 57 14.42 2.83 3.54
N GLY A 58 14.31 4.06 4.06
CA GLY A 58 15.02 5.20 3.49
C GLY A 58 14.69 5.34 2.01
N ASP A 59 15.72 5.23 1.17
CA ASP A 59 15.61 5.38 -0.29
C ASP A 59 15.31 4.07 -1.04
N SER A 60 15.13 2.96 -0.32
CA SER A 60 14.94 1.62 -0.86
C SER A 60 13.52 1.08 -0.63
N VAL A 61 13.13 0.06 -1.40
CA VAL A 61 11.92 -0.74 -1.20
C VAL A 61 12.29 -2.22 -1.10
N TRP A 62 11.67 -2.91 -0.15
CA TRP A 62 11.88 -4.33 0.15
C TRP A 62 10.57 -5.10 0.06
N LEU A 63 10.65 -6.34 -0.40
CA LEU A 63 9.62 -7.34 -0.17
C LEU A 63 9.92 -8.06 1.14
N LEU A 64 8.91 -8.24 1.98
CA LEU A 64 8.95 -9.10 3.15
C LEU A 64 7.95 -10.24 2.91
N VAL A 65 8.47 -11.44 2.71
CA VAL A 65 7.67 -12.62 2.37
C VAL A 65 6.96 -13.12 3.63
N GLY A 66 5.64 -13.24 3.52
CA GLY A 66 4.78 -13.70 4.59
C GLY A 66 4.96 -15.18 4.89
N SER A 67 4.51 -15.58 6.07
CA SER A 67 4.54 -16.98 6.51
C SER A 67 3.19 -17.40 7.09
N PRO A 68 2.76 -18.67 6.90
CA PRO A 68 1.54 -19.19 7.53
C PRO A 68 1.60 -19.17 9.07
N LEU A 69 2.79 -19.03 9.63
CA LEU A 69 3.06 -19.03 11.06
C LEU A 69 3.16 -17.61 11.65
N GLY A 70 2.87 -16.57 10.85
CA GLY A 70 2.75 -15.18 11.33
C GLY A 70 4.09 -14.51 11.61
N TYR A 71 5.08 -14.77 10.76
CA TYR A 71 6.42 -14.17 10.77
C TYR A 71 6.87 -13.85 9.32
N ILE A 72 8.03 -13.21 9.15
CA ILE A 72 8.64 -12.96 7.84
C ILE A 72 9.62 -14.09 7.49
N ASP A 73 9.33 -14.83 6.41
CA ASP A 73 10.14 -15.96 5.92
C ASP A 73 11.44 -15.47 5.23
N GLU A 74 11.32 -14.46 4.38
CA GLU A 74 12.45 -13.88 3.63
C GLU A 74 12.28 -12.36 3.49
N ALA A 75 13.39 -11.61 3.39
CA ALA A 75 13.34 -10.21 3.00
C ALA A 75 14.43 -9.86 1.99
N TYR A 76 14.04 -9.26 0.87
CA TYR A 76 15.01 -8.85 -0.14
C TYR A 76 14.65 -7.51 -0.79
N PRO A 77 15.67 -6.73 -1.24
CA PRO A 77 15.44 -5.43 -1.82
C PRO A 77 14.89 -5.56 -3.25
N LEU A 78 13.86 -4.79 -3.56
CA LEU A 78 13.30 -4.64 -4.90
C LEU A 78 13.85 -3.38 -5.61
N ALA A 79 14.19 -2.35 -4.85
CA ALA A 79 14.83 -1.13 -5.33
C ALA A 79 15.77 -0.56 -4.27
N ASP A 80 16.89 0.01 -4.69
CA ASP A 80 17.94 0.52 -3.78
C ASP A 80 17.91 2.04 -3.59
N SER A 81 17.25 2.78 -4.49
CA SER A 81 17.28 4.25 -4.53
C SER A 81 16.03 4.87 -5.16
N GLY A 82 15.81 6.16 -4.91
CA GLY A 82 14.73 6.97 -5.49
C GLY A 82 13.40 6.94 -4.73
N TRP A 83 13.32 6.27 -3.58
CA TRP A 83 12.07 6.05 -2.84
C TRP A 83 11.89 6.91 -1.58
N ALA A 84 12.89 7.63 -1.09
CA ALA A 84 12.83 8.29 0.22
C ALA A 84 11.66 9.28 0.42
N ARG A 85 11.19 9.88 -0.68
CA ARG A 85 10.08 10.85 -0.71
C ARG A 85 8.75 10.25 -1.16
N ARG A 86 8.72 8.94 -1.44
CA ARG A 86 7.56 8.25 -2.00
C ARG A 86 6.77 7.59 -0.88
N THR A 87 5.44 7.63 -1.00
CA THR A 87 4.55 6.88 -0.10
C THR A 87 3.97 5.71 -0.86
N LEU A 88 4.07 4.52 -0.28
CA LEU A 88 3.49 3.30 -0.82
C LEU A 88 2.00 3.21 -0.46
N VAL A 89 1.17 2.76 -1.38
CA VAL A 89 -0.24 2.44 -1.17
C VAL A 89 -0.51 1.13 -1.89
N ALA A 90 -0.92 0.09 -1.19
CA ALA A 90 -1.14 -1.24 -1.76
C ALA A 90 -2.65 -1.48 -1.93
N PRO A 91 -3.21 -1.30 -3.14
CA PRO A 91 -4.63 -1.55 -3.43
C PRO A 91 -5.00 -3.03 -3.62
N GLY A 92 -4.03 -3.95 -3.60
CA GLY A 92 -4.25 -5.30 -4.12
C GLY A 92 -4.35 -5.26 -5.64
N ASP A 93 -5.30 -5.99 -6.23
CA ASP A 93 -5.52 -6.03 -7.69
C ASP A 93 -6.38 -4.83 -8.16
N MET A 94 -5.72 -3.72 -8.47
CA MET A 94 -6.38 -2.52 -8.96
C MET A 94 -6.71 -2.62 -10.46
N THR A 95 -6.02 -3.49 -11.18
CA THR A 95 -6.17 -3.63 -12.62
C THR A 95 -7.15 -4.71 -13.05
N GLY A 96 -7.57 -5.57 -12.12
CA GLY A 96 -8.46 -6.70 -12.34
C GLY A 96 -7.77 -7.83 -13.12
N ASP A 97 -6.45 -7.90 -13.06
CA ASP A 97 -5.65 -8.83 -13.85
C ASP A 97 -5.15 -10.06 -13.06
N GLY A 98 -5.60 -10.16 -11.80
CA GLY A 98 -5.30 -11.22 -10.85
C GLY A 98 -4.00 -11.01 -10.07
N ARG A 99 -3.33 -9.87 -10.21
CA ARG A 99 -2.03 -9.61 -9.58
C ARG A 99 -2.07 -8.41 -8.66
N ALA A 100 -1.17 -8.38 -7.70
CA ALA A 100 -1.01 -7.22 -6.84
C ALA A 100 -0.49 -6.04 -7.66
N ASP A 101 -1.04 -4.86 -7.41
CA ASP A 101 -0.59 -3.59 -7.96
C ASP A 101 -0.06 -2.69 -6.84
N LEU A 102 0.72 -1.67 -7.20
CA LEU A 102 1.22 -0.68 -6.26
C LEU A 102 0.91 0.74 -6.72
N LEU A 103 0.21 1.49 -5.86
CA LEU A 103 0.08 2.92 -5.99
C LEU A 103 1.22 3.61 -5.25
N VAL A 104 1.81 4.62 -5.90
CA VAL A 104 2.96 5.35 -5.35
C VAL A 104 2.72 6.84 -5.48
N ARG A 105 2.57 7.51 -4.33
CA ARG A 105 2.57 8.96 -4.25
C ARG A 105 4.00 9.47 -4.31
N ASP A 106 4.30 10.37 -5.25
CA ASP A 106 5.59 11.07 -5.31
C ASP A 106 5.38 12.55 -4.93
N ASP A 107 5.84 12.93 -3.74
CA ASP A 107 5.66 14.30 -3.23
C ASP A 107 6.47 15.36 -4.02
N ALA A 108 7.48 14.96 -4.80
CA ALA A 108 8.28 15.92 -5.58
C ALA A 108 7.53 16.48 -6.78
N ASP A 109 6.75 15.66 -7.48
CA ASP A 109 5.97 16.09 -8.65
C ASP A 109 4.47 16.16 -8.39
N GLY A 110 4.00 15.65 -7.24
CA GLY A 110 2.60 15.69 -6.84
C GLY A 110 1.70 14.71 -7.55
N LYS A 111 2.28 13.66 -8.11
CA LYS A 111 1.54 12.63 -8.84
C LYS A 111 1.30 11.40 -7.99
N LEU A 112 0.26 10.69 -8.37
CA LEU A 112 -0.01 9.33 -7.94
C LEU A 112 0.23 8.41 -9.13
N TYR A 113 1.17 7.49 -8.96
CA TYR A 113 1.60 6.54 -9.97
C TYR A 113 0.99 5.17 -9.69
N LEU A 114 0.65 4.44 -10.75
CA LEU A 114 0.25 3.03 -10.70
C LEU A 114 1.35 2.18 -11.33
N TYR A 115 2.00 1.38 -10.50
CA TYR A 115 2.87 0.29 -10.92
C TYR A 115 2.00 -0.97 -11.00
N ARG A 116 1.93 -1.54 -12.21
CA ARG A 116 1.12 -2.74 -12.44
C ARG A 116 1.91 -3.99 -12.13
N GLY A 117 1.26 -4.94 -11.49
CA GLY A 117 1.80 -6.28 -11.30
C GLY A 117 1.94 -7.02 -12.62
N GLU A 118 3.15 -7.48 -12.93
CA GLU A 118 3.38 -8.42 -14.02
C GLU A 118 3.34 -9.87 -13.49
N ALA A 119 3.03 -10.83 -14.35
CA ALA A 119 2.99 -12.23 -13.94
C ALA A 119 4.40 -12.74 -13.63
N ASP A 120 4.54 -13.44 -12.50
CA ASP A 120 5.70 -14.26 -12.24
C ASP A 120 5.48 -15.64 -12.87
N GLU A 121 6.28 -15.98 -13.89
CA GLU A 121 6.16 -17.26 -14.61
C GLU A 121 6.59 -18.47 -13.76
N ASP A 122 7.37 -18.25 -12.70
CA ASP A 122 7.89 -19.31 -11.84
C ASP A 122 6.91 -19.65 -10.71
N THR A 123 6.28 -18.64 -10.11
CA THR A 123 5.40 -18.83 -8.95
C THR A 123 3.91 -18.74 -9.29
N GLY A 124 3.55 -18.11 -10.41
CA GLY A 124 2.17 -17.78 -10.75
C GLY A 124 1.60 -16.59 -9.97
N GLY A 125 2.43 -15.96 -9.12
CA GLY A 125 2.10 -14.74 -8.39
C GLY A 125 2.40 -13.48 -9.21
N THR A 126 2.66 -12.40 -8.48
CA THR A 126 3.10 -11.12 -9.03
C THR A 126 4.62 -11.06 -9.04
N LEU A 127 5.22 -10.77 -10.20
CA LEU A 127 6.66 -10.54 -10.32
C LEU A 127 7.04 -9.33 -9.45
N PRO A 128 7.73 -9.49 -8.30
CA PRO A 128 7.79 -8.43 -7.29
C PRO A 128 8.46 -7.16 -7.79
N VAL A 129 9.47 -7.29 -8.65
CA VAL A 129 10.22 -6.15 -9.19
C VAL A 129 9.37 -5.24 -10.08
N SER A 130 8.30 -5.76 -10.70
CA SER A 130 7.37 -4.98 -11.53
C SER A 130 6.69 -3.85 -10.75
N LEU A 131 6.49 -4.05 -9.44
CA LEU A 131 5.88 -3.10 -8.52
C LEU A 131 6.73 -1.86 -8.27
N VAL A 132 8.03 -1.87 -8.63
CA VAL A 132 8.93 -0.75 -8.32
C VAL A 132 9.84 -0.31 -9.47
N THR A 133 10.22 -1.20 -10.38
CA THR A 133 11.12 -0.83 -11.50
C THR A 133 10.40 -0.63 -12.84
N GLY A 134 9.12 -1.00 -12.93
CA GLY A 134 8.33 -0.82 -14.15
C GLY A 134 8.19 0.66 -14.55
N THR A 135 7.78 0.93 -15.79
CA THR A 135 7.34 2.27 -16.18
C THR A 135 5.93 2.49 -15.64
N PRO A 136 5.72 3.31 -14.59
CA PRO A 136 4.40 3.43 -14.01
C PRO A 136 3.45 4.20 -14.93
N GLY A 137 2.16 3.84 -14.85
CA GLY A 137 1.08 4.69 -15.33
C GLY A 137 0.88 5.89 -14.40
N VAL A 138 0.43 7.03 -14.94
CA VAL A 138 -0.03 8.15 -14.11
C VAL A 138 -1.49 7.87 -13.76
N TYR A 139 -1.75 7.49 -12.51
CA TYR A 139 -3.11 7.38 -11.98
C TYR A 139 -3.67 8.78 -11.76
N GLY A 140 -2.91 9.62 -11.05
CA GLY A 140 -3.28 10.98 -10.73
C GLY A 140 -2.21 11.99 -11.11
N ASN A 141 -2.56 12.98 -11.92
CA ASN A 141 -1.56 13.82 -12.58
C ASN A 141 -1.08 15.05 -11.77
N ARG A 142 -1.75 15.37 -10.66
CA ARG A 142 -1.41 16.51 -9.79
C ARG A 142 -2.16 16.44 -8.46
N SER A 143 -1.73 17.26 -7.50
CA SER A 143 -2.41 17.47 -6.22
C SER A 143 -2.50 16.23 -5.33
N TRP A 144 -1.65 15.23 -5.58
CA TRP A 144 -1.55 14.03 -4.75
C TRP A 144 -0.50 14.14 -3.65
N GLN A 145 0.18 15.29 -3.48
CA GLN A 145 1.12 15.48 -2.38
C GLN A 145 0.46 15.28 -1.01
N ASN A 146 1.22 14.91 0.00
CA ASN A 146 0.74 14.70 1.37
C ASN A 146 0.02 15.92 1.97
N ASN A 147 0.42 17.13 1.59
CA ASN A 147 -0.23 18.37 2.05
C ASN A 147 -1.55 18.69 1.32
N SER A 148 -1.88 17.95 0.26
CA SER A 148 -3.10 18.11 -0.54
C SER A 148 -4.02 16.90 -0.36
N ARG A 149 -3.43 15.70 -0.23
CA ARG A 149 -4.10 14.41 0.06
C ARG A 149 -3.42 13.75 1.26
N PRO A 150 -3.79 14.15 2.50
CA PRO A 150 -3.15 13.62 3.71
C PRO A 150 -3.32 12.12 3.89
N MET A 151 -4.49 11.59 3.52
CA MET A 151 -4.79 10.16 3.60
C MET A 151 -5.20 9.62 2.23
N ILE A 152 -4.71 8.43 1.92
CA ILE A 152 -5.07 7.63 0.74
C ILE A 152 -5.24 6.19 1.23
N ILE A 153 -6.39 5.57 0.94
CA ILE A 153 -6.66 4.16 1.23
C ILE A 153 -7.37 3.50 0.05
N ALA A 154 -7.19 2.20 -0.12
CA ALA A 154 -7.80 1.42 -1.19
C ALA A 154 -8.35 0.11 -0.60
N PRO A 155 -9.54 0.14 0.03
CA PRO A 155 -10.06 -0.98 0.81
C PRO A 155 -10.60 -2.14 -0.05
N GLY A 156 -10.65 -1.98 -1.38
CA GLY A 156 -11.16 -2.96 -2.33
C GLY A 156 -12.17 -2.34 -3.29
N ASP A 157 -12.86 -3.20 -4.04
CA ASP A 157 -13.94 -2.87 -4.97
C ASP A 157 -15.20 -2.47 -4.18
N ALA A 158 -15.42 -1.17 -4.03
CA ALA A 158 -16.47 -0.62 -3.18
C ALA A 158 -17.79 -0.40 -3.96
N ASP A 159 -17.73 -0.26 -5.28
CA ASP A 159 -18.90 -0.10 -6.15
C ASP A 159 -19.28 -1.34 -6.97
N ALA A 160 -18.56 -2.45 -6.77
CA ALA A 160 -18.76 -3.76 -7.36
C ALA A 160 -18.56 -3.79 -8.88
N ASP A 161 -17.62 -3.01 -9.39
CA ASP A 161 -17.29 -2.94 -10.82
C ASP A 161 -16.14 -3.87 -11.25
N GLY A 162 -15.55 -4.59 -10.30
CA GLY A 162 -14.55 -5.63 -10.50
C GLY A 162 -13.10 -5.15 -10.36
N VAL A 163 -12.85 -3.91 -9.96
CA VAL A 163 -11.50 -3.41 -9.65
C VAL A 163 -11.47 -2.65 -8.32
N THR A 164 -10.30 -2.57 -7.68
CA THR A 164 -10.17 -1.83 -6.42
C THR A 164 -10.41 -0.32 -6.60
N ASP A 165 -11.19 0.26 -5.68
CA ASP A 165 -11.42 1.71 -5.58
C ASP A 165 -10.48 2.41 -4.60
N LEU A 166 -10.42 3.74 -4.72
CA LEU A 166 -9.58 4.59 -3.89
C LEU A 166 -10.41 5.60 -3.09
N TRP A 167 -10.00 5.88 -1.87
CA TRP A 167 -10.56 6.93 -1.03
C TRP A 167 -9.43 7.86 -0.56
N ALA A 168 -9.67 9.17 -0.56
CA ALA A 168 -8.68 10.12 -0.07
C ALA A 168 -9.31 11.28 0.68
N THR A 169 -8.58 11.82 1.66
CA THR A 169 -8.96 13.10 2.28
C THR A 169 -8.34 14.27 1.53
N THR A 170 -8.99 15.44 1.56
CA THR A 170 -8.40 16.68 1.06
C THR A 170 -7.88 17.56 2.19
N ALA A 171 -6.90 18.41 1.88
CA ALA A 171 -6.45 19.49 2.75
C ALA A 171 -6.58 20.87 2.10
N ASP A 172 -6.95 20.92 0.82
CA ASP A 172 -7.33 22.13 0.10
C ASP A 172 -8.75 22.60 0.51
N GLY A 173 -8.88 23.84 1.01
CA GLY A 173 -10.19 24.49 1.27
C GLY A 173 -10.76 24.39 2.70
N ASP A 174 -9.90 24.41 3.72
CA ASP A 174 -10.20 24.58 5.17
C ASP A 174 -11.12 23.54 5.85
N SER A 175 -11.78 22.64 5.13
CA SER A 175 -12.80 21.74 5.71
C SER A 175 -12.46 20.25 5.69
N GLY A 176 -11.47 19.81 4.90
CA GLY A 176 -11.10 18.41 4.72
C GLY A 176 -12.25 17.52 4.22
N ASP A 177 -12.29 17.29 2.92
CA ASP A 177 -13.32 16.43 2.32
C ASP A 177 -12.88 14.97 2.31
N LEU A 178 -13.84 14.04 2.39
CA LEU A 178 -13.62 12.64 2.03
C LEU A 178 -14.11 12.44 0.59
N LEU A 179 -13.20 12.00 -0.28
CA LEU A 179 -13.46 11.72 -1.67
C LEU A 179 -13.39 10.22 -1.94
N PHE A 180 -14.37 9.73 -2.68
CA PHE A 180 -14.39 8.40 -3.28
C PHE A 180 -14.00 8.52 -4.75
N TYR A 181 -13.01 7.72 -5.17
CA TYR A 181 -12.48 7.68 -6.51
C TYR A 181 -12.82 6.30 -7.11
N PRO A 182 -13.91 6.21 -7.91
CA PRO A 182 -14.26 4.96 -8.58
C PRO A 182 -13.22 4.66 -9.66
N THR A 183 -12.42 3.61 -9.44
CA THR A 183 -11.46 3.16 -10.45
C THR A 183 -12.25 2.46 -11.54
N ARG A 184 -11.98 2.73 -12.83
CA ARG A 184 -12.71 2.07 -13.92
C ARG A 184 -11.87 0.98 -14.58
N PRO A 185 -12.44 -0.20 -14.87
CA PRO A 185 -11.79 -1.22 -15.66
C PRO A 185 -11.28 -0.65 -17.00
N GLY A 186 -9.99 -0.82 -17.26
CA GLY A 186 -9.32 -0.31 -18.46
C GLY A 186 -9.00 1.20 -18.47
N SER A 187 -9.41 1.95 -17.45
CA SER A 187 -9.10 3.37 -17.26
C SER A 187 -8.70 3.66 -15.81
N PHE A 188 -7.44 3.36 -15.50
CA PHE A 188 -6.87 3.49 -14.16
C PHE A 188 -6.34 4.91 -13.92
N THR A 189 -7.26 5.86 -13.77
CA THR A 189 -6.98 7.27 -13.49
C THR A 189 -7.87 7.81 -12.38
N ASP A 190 -7.48 8.95 -11.80
CA ASP A 190 -8.21 9.61 -10.71
C ASP A 190 -9.55 10.24 -11.12
N GLY A 191 -9.83 10.35 -12.41
CA GLY A 191 -11.15 10.66 -12.96
C GLY A 191 -11.87 11.84 -12.27
N ASP A 192 -13.19 11.71 -12.13
CA ASP A 192 -14.04 12.64 -11.40
C ASP A 192 -14.47 12.00 -10.07
N PRO A 193 -13.85 12.35 -8.92
CA PRO A 193 -14.20 11.77 -7.64
C PRO A 193 -15.58 12.24 -7.15
N VAL A 194 -16.21 11.39 -6.34
CA VAL A 194 -17.43 11.69 -5.60
C VAL A 194 -17.07 12.19 -4.21
N LYS A 195 -17.53 13.40 -3.86
CA LYS A 195 -17.44 13.88 -2.48
C LYS A 195 -18.44 13.13 -1.59
N VAL A 196 -17.93 12.38 -0.62
CA VAL A 196 -18.73 11.61 0.33
C VAL A 196 -19.06 12.45 1.56
N GLY A 197 -18.14 13.31 2.00
CA GLY A 197 -18.33 14.12 3.21
C GLY A 197 -17.32 15.24 3.37
N TRP A 198 -17.42 15.96 4.48
CA TRP A 198 -16.56 17.08 4.88
C TRP A 198 -16.24 16.99 6.38
N GLY A 199 -15.19 17.66 6.85
CA GLY A 199 -14.72 17.62 8.24
C GLY A 199 -13.67 16.53 8.53
N TYR A 200 -13.16 15.85 7.51
CA TYR A 200 -12.22 14.72 7.59
C TYR A 200 -10.76 15.19 7.72
N THR A 201 -10.49 16.11 8.65
CA THR A 201 -9.17 16.77 8.80
C THR A 201 -8.23 16.06 9.76
N SER A 202 -8.75 15.19 10.64
CA SER A 202 -7.97 14.55 11.71
C SER A 202 -7.83 13.03 11.56
N ILE A 203 -8.30 12.45 10.45
CA ILE A 203 -8.15 11.01 10.23
C ILE A 203 -6.70 10.72 9.84
N GLY A 204 -5.98 10.05 10.75
CA GLY A 204 -4.59 9.65 10.53
C GLY A 204 -4.43 8.27 9.87
N ALA A 205 -5.45 7.41 9.96
CA ALA A 205 -5.54 6.11 9.30
C ALA A 205 -6.98 5.60 9.33
N ILE A 206 -7.33 4.76 8.35
CA ILE A 206 -8.49 3.87 8.37
C ILE A 206 -7.93 2.48 8.10
N ALA A 207 -8.30 1.51 8.95
CA ALA A 207 -7.90 0.12 8.88
C ALA A 207 -9.13 -0.75 8.71
#